data_AF-A0A7S1AIK8-F1
#
_entry.id   AF-A0A7S1AIK8-F1
#
_cell.length_a   1.000
_cell.length_b   1.000
_cell.length_c   1.000
_cell.angle_alpha   90.00
_cell.angle_beta   90.00
_cell.angle_gamma   90.00
#
_symmetry.space_group_name_H-M   'P 1'
#
loop_
_entity.id
_entity.type
_entity.pdbx_description
1 polymer ?
#
loop_
_entity_poly.entity_id
_entity_poly.type
_entity_poly.pdbx_seq_one_letter_code
_entity_poly.pdbx_strand_id
1 'polypeptide(L)'
;MDINAIGEELYGVIVQSHPELAGKLTGMLMMLGADQCTRCLDEETYLAEKLDEAIHILDEATNQPEPKATSKPRPKPVEALSVRPDDEEVFPTLGTEPPKPKPKLRSKSRPKPDSVTPGAGPAVAAGLPEFAVKECIPGIVRWLDELKLSAYADAATNWVEENGAISLDEIVENLDMFSEDLNLKPLERNRIRKNAEDALRVALATDQEVTFAPVRTLPQPSCAAPHLVASLPTARSTGGGRFSSAKRASASAARQKQAEMEERRRQREKELDEEEAREETERQARERALEMERQALAQAERERVVREQEELDRIQEEIARQEEQDMRGPACQGDYPALTIKAPTRSAKAKVMSREELWWQKEVEKQEREYRKIEKARIAAEEAHLAALVQEEKREAKIREAEERQQRAAAALAAKFAESQPAPSAWDDGDDGEGWAAASTTGRKGKSRQ
;
A
#
# COMPACT_ATOMS: atom_id res chain seq x y z
N MET A 1 -3.37 -21.82 -34.56
CA MET A 1 -2.03 -22.45 -34.49
C MET A 1 -1.99 -23.34 -33.25
N ASP A 2 -1.17 -24.39 -33.24
CA ASP A 2 -0.94 -25.16 -32.01
C ASP A 2 -0.26 -24.28 -30.96
N ILE A 3 -0.65 -24.43 -29.68
CA ILE A 3 -0.17 -23.56 -28.60
C ILE A 3 1.36 -23.58 -28.45
N ASN A 4 1.98 -24.71 -28.80
CA ASN A 4 3.44 -24.87 -28.77
C ASN A 4 4.13 -24.04 -29.87
N ALA A 5 3.54 -23.97 -31.06
CA ALA A 5 4.08 -23.18 -32.16
C ALA A 5 3.99 -21.67 -31.84
N ILE A 6 2.88 -21.25 -31.22
CA ILE A 6 2.72 -19.86 -30.75
C ILE A 6 3.78 -19.53 -29.69
N GLY A 7 4.04 -20.44 -28.75
CA GLY A 7 5.05 -20.25 -27.72
C GLY A 7 6.48 -20.09 -28.27
N GLU A 8 6.85 -20.88 -29.29
CA GLU A 8 8.16 -20.78 -29.95
C GLU A 8 8.36 -19.44 -30.67
N GLU A 9 7.34 -18.96 -31.40
CA GLU A 9 7.38 -17.65 -32.07
C GLU A 9 7.47 -16.50 -31.06
N LEU A 10 6.63 -16.55 -30.01
CA LEU A 10 6.62 -15.52 -28.96
C LEU A 10 7.96 -15.45 -28.23
N TYR A 11 8.56 -16.59 -27.91
CA TYR A 11 9.90 -16.65 -27.30
C TYR A 11 10.97 -16.04 -28.22
N GLY A 12 10.89 -16.28 -29.53
CA GLY A 12 11.81 -15.72 -30.52
C GLY A 12 11.76 -14.20 -30.63
N VAL A 13 10.61 -13.58 -30.38
CA VAL A 13 10.47 -12.11 -30.30
C VAL A 13 10.99 -11.60 -28.96
N ILE A 14 10.58 -12.22 -27.84
CA ILE A 14 10.91 -11.75 -26.49
C ILE A 14 12.42 -11.86 -26.20
N VAL A 15 13.10 -12.90 -26.69
CA VAL A 15 14.54 -13.09 -26.45
C VAL A 15 15.40 -11.97 -27.05
N GLN A 16 14.89 -11.25 -28.07
CA GLN A 16 15.59 -10.10 -28.66
C GLN A 16 15.58 -8.88 -27.74
N SER A 17 14.50 -8.69 -26.96
CA SER A 17 14.32 -7.54 -26.07
C SER A 17 14.74 -7.86 -24.62
N HIS A 18 14.46 -9.07 -24.13
CA HIS A 18 14.65 -9.47 -22.73
C HIS A 18 15.25 -10.89 -22.61
N PRO A 19 16.54 -11.10 -22.97
CA PRO A 19 17.13 -12.43 -23.04
C PRO A 19 17.17 -13.19 -21.70
N GLU A 20 17.29 -12.49 -20.57
CA GLU A 20 17.34 -13.12 -19.24
C GLU A 20 15.97 -13.57 -18.71
N LEU A 21 14.91 -12.86 -19.11
CA LEU A 21 13.54 -13.09 -18.62
C LEU A 21 12.64 -13.81 -19.63
N ALA A 22 13.12 -14.03 -20.86
CA ALA A 22 12.33 -14.51 -21.98
C ALA A 22 11.50 -15.76 -21.64
N GLY A 23 12.12 -16.78 -21.04
CA GLY A 23 11.41 -18.02 -20.68
C GLY A 23 10.27 -17.80 -19.68
N LYS A 24 10.46 -16.90 -18.70
CA LYS A 24 9.48 -16.61 -17.66
C LYS A 24 8.34 -15.74 -18.21
N LEU A 25 8.67 -14.73 -19.02
CA LEU A 25 7.71 -13.86 -19.68
C LEU A 25 6.85 -14.62 -20.70
N THR A 26 7.46 -15.49 -21.52
CA THR A 26 6.70 -16.36 -22.44
C THR A 26 5.74 -17.26 -21.67
N GLY A 27 6.18 -17.85 -20.56
CA GLY A 27 5.31 -18.65 -19.69
C GLY A 27 4.12 -17.86 -19.15
N MET A 28 4.34 -16.62 -18.70
CA MET A 28 3.27 -15.73 -18.21
C MET A 28 2.28 -15.35 -19.31
N LEU A 29 2.77 -15.00 -20.50
CA LEU A 29 1.91 -14.65 -21.64
C LEU A 29 1.09 -15.85 -22.13
N MET A 30 1.65 -17.07 -22.08
CA MET A 30 0.92 -18.30 -22.42
C MET A 30 -0.26 -18.58 -21.48
N MET A 31 -0.24 -18.06 -20.24
CA MET A 31 -1.37 -18.20 -19.31
C MET A 31 -2.59 -17.35 -19.71
N LEU A 32 -2.42 -16.34 -20.58
CA LEU A 32 -3.52 -15.49 -21.07
C LEU A 32 -4.44 -16.22 -22.08
N GLY A 33 -4.00 -17.36 -22.60
CA GLY A 33 -4.73 -18.18 -23.58
C GLY A 33 -4.31 -17.94 -25.03
N ALA A 34 -4.62 -18.92 -25.90
CA ALA A 34 -4.12 -18.97 -27.27
C ALA A 34 -4.52 -17.76 -28.15
N ASP A 35 -5.74 -17.23 -27.95
CA ASP A 35 -6.25 -16.08 -28.71
C ASP A 35 -5.46 -14.80 -28.39
N GLN A 36 -5.14 -14.59 -27.10
CA GLN A 36 -4.36 -13.44 -26.66
C GLN A 36 -2.90 -13.54 -27.13
N CYS A 37 -2.29 -14.73 -27.06
CA CYS A 37 -0.94 -14.93 -27.57
C CYS A 37 -0.83 -14.69 -29.09
N THR A 38 -1.85 -15.10 -29.85
CA THR A 38 -1.89 -14.83 -31.30
C THR A 38 -1.97 -13.32 -31.56
N ARG A 39 -2.81 -12.61 -30.78
CA ARG A 39 -2.91 -11.15 -30.87
C ARG A 39 -1.61 -10.44 -30.52
N CYS A 40 -0.85 -10.93 -29.54
CA CYS A 40 0.49 -10.42 -29.23
C CYS A 40 1.47 -10.58 -30.40
N LEU A 41 1.34 -11.63 -31.22
CA LEU A 41 2.18 -11.81 -32.41
C LEU A 41 1.75 -10.88 -33.56
N ASP A 42 0.46 -10.57 -33.66
CA ASP A 42 -0.09 -9.70 -34.70
C ASP A 42 0.10 -8.19 -34.40
N GLU A 43 0.02 -7.78 -33.13
CA GLU A 43 0.08 -6.38 -32.67
C GLU A 43 1.27 -6.15 -31.73
N GLU A 44 2.38 -5.60 -32.26
CA GLU A 44 3.61 -5.33 -31.48
C GLU A 44 3.37 -4.42 -30.27
N THR A 45 2.50 -3.42 -30.40
CA THR A 45 2.12 -2.52 -29.29
C THR A 45 1.40 -3.26 -28.17
N TYR A 46 0.53 -4.22 -28.52
CA TYR A 46 -0.18 -5.04 -27.54
C TYR A 46 0.78 -5.99 -26.80
N LEU A 47 1.76 -6.55 -27.52
CA LEU A 47 2.82 -7.35 -26.92
C LEU A 47 3.68 -6.51 -25.97
N ALA A 48 4.05 -5.29 -26.34
CA ALA A 48 4.83 -4.39 -25.48
C ALA A 48 4.08 -4.09 -24.17
N GLU A 49 2.80 -3.71 -24.24
CA GLU A 49 1.96 -3.48 -23.06
C GLU A 49 1.87 -4.70 -22.15
N LYS A 50 1.68 -5.89 -22.72
CA LYS A 50 1.60 -7.14 -21.95
C LYS A 50 2.93 -7.59 -21.38
N LEU A 51 4.04 -7.28 -22.05
CA LEU A 51 5.38 -7.50 -21.51
C LEU A 51 5.67 -6.58 -20.34
N ASP A 52 5.31 -5.30 -20.42
CA ASP A 52 5.47 -4.34 -19.31
C ASP A 52 4.68 -4.79 -18.08
N GLU A 53 3.44 -5.24 -18.26
CA GLU A 53 2.61 -5.81 -17.19
C GLU A 53 3.26 -7.04 -16.55
N ALA A 54 3.78 -7.96 -17.37
CA ALA A 54 4.44 -9.16 -16.88
C ALA A 54 5.77 -8.86 -16.17
N ILE A 55 6.55 -7.89 -16.66
CA ILE A 55 7.80 -7.43 -16.01
C ILE A 55 7.48 -6.82 -14.65
N HIS A 56 6.44 -5.98 -14.57
CA HIS A 56 6.03 -5.36 -13.31
C HIS A 56 5.69 -6.40 -12.23
N ILE A 57 4.91 -7.43 -12.60
CA ILE A 57 4.56 -8.54 -11.70
C ILE A 57 5.82 -9.30 -11.24
N LEU A 58 6.80 -9.51 -12.13
CA LEU A 58 8.05 -10.17 -11.77
C LEU A 58 8.92 -9.34 -10.83
N ASP A 59 8.98 -8.03 -11.02
CA ASP A 59 9.69 -7.12 -10.13
C ASP A 59 9.02 -7.07 -8.75
N GLU A 60 7.69 -7.03 -8.70
CA GLU A 60 6.93 -7.08 -7.44
C GLU A 60 7.19 -8.39 -6.70
N ALA A 61 7.13 -9.53 -7.40
CA ALA A 61 7.41 -10.84 -6.82
C ALA A 61 8.86 -11.00 -6.35
N THR A 62 9.82 -10.35 -7.01
CA THR A 62 11.24 -10.40 -6.62
C THR A 62 11.55 -9.49 -5.44
N ASN A 63 10.82 -8.38 -5.31
CA ASN A 63 10.97 -7.41 -4.23
C ASN A 63 10.15 -7.75 -2.99
N GLN A 64 9.22 -8.70 -3.07
CA GLN A 64 8.61 -9.25 -1.86
C GLN A 64 9.71 -9.91 -1.02
N PRO A 65 10.00 -9.40 0.19
CA PRO A 65 11.04 -9.97 1.03
C PRO A 65 10.60 -11.40 1.34
N GLU A 66 11.35 -12.38 0.83
CA GLU A 66 11.06 -13.78 1.11
C GLU A 66 10.76 -13.93 2.60
N PRO A 67 9.59 -14.48 2.98
CA PRO A 67 9.18 -14.55 4.37
C PRO A 67 10.26 -15.32 5.12
N LYS A 68 11.10 -14.57 5.85
CA LYS A 68 12.22 -15.12 6.62
C LYS A 68 11.65 -16.25 7.45
N ALA A 69 12.03 -17.48 7.11
CA ALA A 69 11.62 -18.68 7.81
C ALA A 69 11.85 -18.47 9.31
N THR A 70 10.78 -18.13 10.03
CA THR A 70 10.85 -17.89 11.46
C THR A 70 11.03 -19.25 12.10
N SER A 71 12.27 -19.49 12.55
CA SER A 71 12.62 -20.66 13.34
C SER A 71 11.65 -20.78 14.53
N LYS A 72 10.96 -21.93 14.59
CA LYS A 72 10.01 -22.33 15.65
C LYS A 72 10.52 -21.94 17.05
N PRO A 73 9.77 -21.15 17.85
CA PRO A 73 10.04 -21.06 19.27
C PRO A 73 9.58 -22.35 19.94
N ARG A 74 10.51 -23.01 20.62
CA ARG A 74 10.28 -24.22 21.41
C ARG A 74 9.35 -23.89 22.60
N PRO A 75 8.24 -24.63 22.81
CA PRO A 75 7.31 -24.33 23.89
C PRO A 75 7.93 -24.62 25.25
N LYS A 76 7.86 -23.64 26.17
CA LYS A 76 8.16 -23.83 27.59
C LYS A 76 6.93 -24.38 28.34
N PRO A 77 7.13 -25.08 29.47
CA PRO A 77 6.07 -25.77 30.18
C PRO A 77 5.17 -24.78 30.92
N VAL A 78 3.87 -25.09 30.91
CA VAL A 78 2.80 -24.40 31.63
C VAL A 78 2.95 -24.54 33.15
N GLU A 79 3.09 -23.42 33.85
CA GLU A 79 2.79 -23.33 35.29
C GLU A 79 1.44 -22.64 35.49
N ALA A 80 0.60 -23.31 36.27
CA ALA A 80 -0.70 -22.87 36.74
C ALA A 80 -0.58 -21.82 37.86
N LEU A 81 -1.75 -21.28 38.26
CA LEU A 81 -2.04 -20.30 39.34
C LEU A 81 -2.23 -18.87 38.79
N SER A 82 -3.20 -18.05 39.20
CA SER A 82 -4.16 -18.14 40.30
C SER A 82 -5.34 -17.21 40.01
N VAL A 83 -6.52 -17.67 40.42
CA VAL A 83 -7.75 -16.91 40.66
C VAL A 83 -7.51 -15.71 41.57
N ARG A 84 -8.14 -14.55 41.27
CA ARG A 84 -8.81 -13.67 42.25
C ARG A 84 -9.96 -12.86 41.62
N PRO A 85 -11.08 -12.65 42.35
CA PRO A 85 -12.24 -11.87 41.94
C PRO A 85 -12.25 -10.44 42.52
N ASP A 86 -13.29 -9.69 42.14
CA ASP A 86 -13.77 -8.42 42.69
C ASP A 86 -13.14 -7.14 42.13
N ASP A 87 -13.91 -6.44 41.29
CA ASP A 87 -14.17 -5.00 41.49
C ASP A 87 -15.49 -4.60 40.80
N GLU A 88 -16.43 -4.20 41.64
CA GLU A 88 -17.71 -3.57 41.29
C GLU A 88 -17.49 -2.11 40.93
N GLU A 89 -17.85 -1.69 39.71
CA GLU A 89 -18.07 -0.27 39.39
C GLU A 89 -19.48 -0.04 38.82
N VAL A 90 -20.37 0.26 39.75
CA VAL A 90 -21.47 1.23 39.75
C VAL A 90 -21.74 1.98 38.43
N PHE A 91 -22.90 1.69 37.81
CA PHE A 91 -23.56 2.57 36.84
C PHE A 91 -24.54 3.53 37.55
N PRO A 92 -24.50 4.85 37.30
CA PRO A 92 -25.63 5.72 37.64
C PRO A 92 -26.64 5.77 36.49
N THR A 93 -27.75 5.06 36.71
CA THR A 93 -29.05 5.32 36.07
C THR A 93 -29.66 6.59 36.64
N LEU A 94 -30.18 7.50 35.81
CA LEU A 94 -31.42 8.27 36.02
C LEU A 94 -31.57 9.36 34.94
N GLY A 95 -32.72 9.39 34.25
CA GLY A 95 -33.06 10.56 33.41
C GLY A 95 -34.19 10.42 32.38
N THR A 96 -35.38 9.98 32.79
CA THR A 96 -36.71 10.51 32.37
C THR A 96 -36.96 10.96 30.91
N GLU A 97 -37.80 10.19 30.22
CA GLU A 97 -38.79 10.62 29.21
C GLU A 97 -39.85 11.57 29.85
N PRO A 98 -40.62 12.41 29.11
CA PRO A 98 -41.81 11.94 28.35
C PRO A 98 -42.18 12.87 27.12
N PRO A 99 -43.40 12.85 26.48
CA PRO A 99 -43.52 12.43 25.08
C PRO A 99 -44.33 13.38 24.12
N LYS A 100 -44.41 12.98 22.83
CA LYS A 100 -45.39 13.35 21.74
C LYS A 100 -45.04 14.59 20.87
N PRO A 101 -45.61 14.76 19.63
CA PRO A 101 -46.66 13.98 18.95
C PRO A 101 -46.35 13.53 17.48
N LYS A 102 -47.19 12.59 17.04
CA LYS A 102 -47.30 11.99 15.69
C LYS A 102 -47.53 13.02 14.56
N PRO A 103 -46.99 12.76 13.36
CA PRO A 103 -47.66 13.16 12.12
C PRO A 103 -48.17 11.96 11.31
N LYS A 104 -49.22 12.26 10.55
CA LYS A 104 -50.20 11.37 9.95
C LYS A 104 -49.64 10.49 8.82
N LEU A 105 -50.10 9.24 8.85
CA LEU A 105 -50.23 8.31 7.74
C LEU A 105 -50.59 9.00 6.41
N ARG A 106 -49.77 8.77 5.39
CA ARG A 106 -50.22 8.81 4.00
C ARG A 106 -49.68 7.58 3.27
N SER A 107 -50.55 6.59 3.19
CA SER A 107 -50.43 5.36 2.42
C SER A 107 -50.24 5.66 0.93
N LYS A 108 -49.09 5.27 0.39
CA LYS A 108 -48.92 4.94 -1.04
C LYS A 108 -48.40 3.51 -1.15
N SER A 109 -49.32 2.68 -1.61
CA SER A 109 -49.17 1.34 -2.15
C SER A 109 -47.90 1.14 -3.00
N ARG A 110 -47.09 0.15 -2.61
CA ARG A 110 -46.14 -0.56 -3.47
C ARG A 110 -46.37 -2.07 -3.33
N PRO A 111 -46.14 -2.85 -4.40
CA PRO A 111 -46.63 -4.22 -4.55
C PRO A 111 -45.82 -5.24 -3.74
N LYS A 112 -46.52 -6.28 -3.29
CA LYS A 112 -45.99 -7.51 -2.67
C LYS A 112 -44.92 -8.17 -3.55
N PRO A 113 -43.73 -8.49 -3.02
CA PRO A 113 -42.98 -9.67 -3.44
C PRO A 113 -43.48 -10.88 -2.64
N ASP A 114 -43.63 -12.01 -3.34
CA ASP A 114 -44.18 -13.25 -2.82
C ASP A 114 -43.40 -13.79 -1.63
N SER A 115 -44.17 -14.15 -0.60
CA SER A 115 -43.71 -14.82 0.60
C SER A 115 -43.33 -16.26 0.27
N VAL A 116 -42.04 -16.54 0.16
CA VAL A 116 -41.52 -17.91 0.25
C VAL A 116 -41.28 -18.24 1.72
N THR A 117 -42.10 -19.14 2.22
CA THR A 117 -42.04 -19.76 3.54
C THR A 117 -40.73 -20.56 3.70
N PRO A 118 -39.96 -20.42 4.80
CA PRO A 118 -38.90 -21.37 5.13
C PRO A 118 -39.54 -22.59 5.80
N GLY A 119 -39.91 -23.58 4.98
CA GLY A 119 -40.39 -24.87 5.44
C GLY A 119 -39.23 -25.82 5.72
N ALA A 120 -39.29 -26.45 6.90
CA ALA A 120 -38.76 -27.77 7.26
C ALA A 120 -37.32 -28.13 6.80
N GLY A 121 -36.41 -28.20 7.78
CA GLY A 121 -35.08 -28.78 7.58
C GLY A 121 -35.15 -30.22 7.06
N PRO A 122 -34.26 -30.63 6.14
CA PRO A 122 -34.14 -32.02 5.77
C PRO A 122 -33.20 -32.73 6.75
N ALA A 123 -33.68 -33.86 7.23
CA ALA A 123 -32.89 -34.85 7.91
C ALA A 123 -31.76 -35.35 7.00
N VAL A 124 -30.60 -35.51 7.61
CA VAL A 124 -29.33 -36.00 7.06
C VAL A 124 -29.54 -37.28 6.25
N ALA A 125 -29.37 -37.17 4.92
CA ALA A 125 -29.21 -38.31 4.02
C ALA A 125 -27.76 -38.33 3.55
N ALA A 126 -26.97 -39.23 4.12
CA ALA A 126 -25.61 -39.51 3.74
C ALA A 126 -25.57 -40.21 2.37
N GLY A 127 -24.72 -39.72 1.46
CA GLY A 127 -24.28 -40.45 0.28
C GLY A 127 -24.89 -40.01 -1.05
N LEU A 128 -24.58 -38.79 -1.49
CA LEU A 128 -24.68 -38.40 -2.90
C LEU A 128 -23.38 -37.70 -3.32
N PRO A 129 -22.95 -37.90 -4.59
CA PRO A 129 -21.62 -37.55 -5.05
C PRO A 129 -21.41 -36.04 -4.99
N GLU A 130 -20.27 -35.69 -4.41
CA GLU A 130 -19.66 -34.39 -4.29
C GLU A 130 -19.69 -33.66 -5.64
N PHE A 131 -20.73 -32.85 -5.87
CA PHE A 131 -20.69 -31.85 -6.92
C PHE A 131 -19.57 -30.90 -6.53
N ALA A 132 -18.43 -31.03 -7.19
CA ALA A 132 -17.28 -30.16 -7.00
C ALA A 132 -17.71 -28.73 -7.31
N VAL A 133 -18.17 -28.02 -6.28
CA VAL A 133 -18.36 -26.58 -6.31
C VAL A 133 -17.00 -26.03 -6.69
N LYS A 134 -16.96 -25.28 -7.80
CA LYS A 134 -15.72 -24.69 -8.30
C LYS A 134 -15.29 -23.64 -7.27
N GLU A 135 -14.41 -24.02 -6.35
CA GLU A 135 -13.86 -23.11 -5.35
C GLU A 135 -13.02 -22.05 -6.07
N CYS A 136 -13.49 -20.80 -6.07
CA CYS A 136 -12.76 -19.69 -6.69
C CYS A 136 -11.48 -19.33 -5.91
N ILE A 137 -11.50 -19.54 -4.59
CA ILE A 137 -10.32 -19.50 -3.74
C ILE A 137 -10.15 -20.88 -3.09
N PRO A 138 -9.00 -21.55 -3.24
CA PRO A 138 -8.72 -22.81 -2.55
C PRO A 138 -8.86 -22.65 -1.03
N GLY A 139 -9.61 -23.54 -0.38
CA GLY A 139 -9.69 -23.58 1.09
C GLY A 139 -10.76 -22.67 1.71
N ILE A 140 -11.28 -21.67 0.98
CA ILE A 140 -12.72 -21.55 0.75
C ILE A 140 -13.69 -22.08 1.81
N VAL A 141 -14.30 -23.19 1.41
CA VAL A 141 -15.34 -23.92 2.12
C VAL A 141 -14.83 -24.44 3.46
N ARG A 142 -13.56 -24.84 3.55
CA ARG A 142 -12.93 -25.35 4.78
C ARG A 142 -12.80 -24.26 5.84
N TRP A 143 -12.35 -23.08 5.43
CA TRP A 143 -12.26 -21.92 6.30
C TRP A 143 -13.63 -21.54 6.87
N LEU A 144 -14.67 -21.56 6.02
CA LEU A 144 -16.06 -21.34 6.47
C LEU A 144 -16.57 -22.46 7.39
N ASP A 145 -16.20 -23.72 7.14
CA ASP A 145 -16.62 -24.85 7.97
C ASP A 145 -16.02 -24.77 9.38
N GLU A 146 -14.75 -24.38 9.51
CA GLU A 146 -14.07 -24.15 10.80
C GLU A 146 -14.78 -23.04 11.61
N LEU A 147 -15.31 -22.03 10.93
CA LEU A 147 -16.10 -20.95 11.53
C LEU A 147 -17.57 -21.34 11.80
N LYS A 148 -17.99 -22.53 11.36
CA LYS A 148 -19.37 -23.04 11.36
C LYS A 148 -20.31 -22.18 10.53
N LEU A 149 -19.83 -21.72 9.38
CA LEU A 149 -20.51 -20.89 8.39
C LEU A 149 -20.60 -21.56 7.02
N SER A 150 -20.48 -22.89 6.96
CA SER A 150 -20.55 -23.66 5.70
C SER A 150 -21.86 -23.46 4.92
N ALA A 151 -22.95 -23.04 5.58
CA ALA A 151 -24.20 -22.65 4.91
C ALA A 151 -24.09 -21.39 4.03
N TYR A 152 -23.03 -20.59 4.19
CA TYR A 152 -22.77 -19.35 3.43
C TYR A 152 -21.77 -19.55 2.30
N ALA A 153 -21.34 -20.78 2.00
CA ALA A 153 -20.30 -21.07 1.00
C ALA A 153 -20.61 -20.44 -0.37
N ASP A 154 -21.80 -20.66 -0.91
CA ASP A 154 -22.18 -20.12 -2.23
C ASP A 154 -22.18 -18.58 -2.25
N ALA A 155 -22.70 -17.96 -1.19
CA ALA A 155 -22.75 -16.51 -1.07
C ALA A 155 -21.34 -15.91 -0.90
N ALA A 156 -20.46 -16.59 -0.18
CA ALA A 156 -19.07 -16.18 0.00
C ALA A 156 -18.29 -16.29 -1.31
N THR A 157 -18.52 -17.35 -2.11
CA THR A 157 -17.90 -17.49 -3.44
C THR A 157 -18.34 -16.37 -4.38
N ASN A 158 -19.63 -16.01 -4.39
CA ASN A 158 -20.10 -14.87 -5.18
C ASN A 158 -19.47 -13.54 -4.72
N TRP A 159 -19.38 -13.33 -3.41
CA TRP A 159 -18.75 -12.12 -2.86
C TRP A 159 -17.29 -11.98 -3.29
N VAL A 160 -16.56 -13.11 -3.27
CA VAL A 160 -15.17 -13.20 -3.71
C VAL A 160 -15.03 -12.83 -5.19
N GLU A 161 -15.91 -13.33 -6.05
CA GLU A 161 -15.91 -12.99 -7.48
C GLU A 161 -16.24 -11.51 -7.73
N GLU A 162 -17.22 -10.96 -6.99
CA GLU A 162 -17.66 -9.57 -7.14
C GLU A 162 -16.64 -8.55 -6.62
N ASN A 163 -15.96 -8.85 -5.51
CA ASN A 163 -14.97 -7.96 -4.90
C ASN A 163 -13.54 -8.23 -5.39
N GLY A 164 -13.34 -9.24 -6.23
CA GLY A 164 -12.04 -9.58 -6.81
C GLY A 164 -11.04 -10.13 -5.80
N ALA A 165 -11.51 -10.71 -4.70
CA ALA A 165 -10.62 -11.29 -3.69
C ALA A 165 -9.92 -12.52 -4.27
N ILE A 166 -8.59 -12.56 -4.19
CA ILE A 166 -7.80 -13.68 -4.77
C ILE A 166 -7.27 -14.65 -3.72
N SER A 167 -7.31 -14.27 -2.44
CA SER A 167 -6.77 -15.07 -1.33
C SER A 167 -7.63 -14.96 -0.07
N LEU A 168 -7.50 -15.93 0.83
CA LEU A 168 -8.21 -15.88 2.12
C LEU A 168 -7.71 -14.73 3.02
N ASP A 169 -6.44 -14.34 2.93
CA ASP A 169 -5.88 -13.19 3.66
C ASP A 169 -6.60 -11.89 3.31
N GLU A 170 -6.89 -11.67 2.02
CA GLU A 170 -7.63 -10.49 1.55
C GLU A 170 -9.09 -10.46 2.08
N ILE A 171 -9.73 -11.63 2.22
CA ILE A 171 -11.03 -11.74 2.90
C ILE A 171 -10.88 -11.37 4.38
N VAL A 172 -9.80 -11.79 5.03
CA VAL A 172 -9.51 -11.47 6.44
C VAL A 172 -9.23 -9.97 6.65
N GLU A 173 -8.61 -9.30 5.68
CA GLU A 173 -8.43 -7.84 5.71
C GLU A 173 -9.77 -7.08 5.54
N ASN A 174 -10.71 -7.66 4.78
CA ASN A 174 -12.00 -7.06 4.46
C ASN A 174 -13.20 -7.69 5.21
N LEU A 175 -12.97 -8.25 6.41
CA LEU A 175 -14.00 -9.00 7.15
C LEU A 175 -15.27 -8.22 7.44
N ASP A 176 -15.16 -6.91 7.67
CA ASP A 176 -16.32 -6.10 8.01
C ASP A 176 -17.28 -6.01 6.83
N MET A 177 -16.78 -5.69 5.63
CA MET A 177 -17.54 -5.68 4.38
C MET A 177 -18.08 -7.08 4.05
N PHE A 178 -17.22 -8.09 4.10
CA PHE A 178 -17.59 -9.49 3.86
C PHE A 178 -18.76 -9.93 4.75
N SER A 179 -18.72 -9.57 6.04
CA SER A 179 -19.74 -9.96 7.01
C SER A 179 -21.06 -9.22 6.86
N GLU A 180 -21.03 -7.99 6.33
CA GLU A 180 -22.20 -7.17 6.05
C GLU A 180 -22.92 -7.66 4.78
N ASP A 181 -22.17 -7.93 3.70
CA ASP A 181 -22.73 -8.37 2.41
C ASP A 181 -23.35 -9.77 2.50
N LEU A 182 -22.73 -10.68 3.27
CA LEU A 182 -23.29 -11.98 3.58
C LEU A 182 -24.49 -11.94 4.55
N ASN A 183 -24.86 -10.76 5.04
CA ASN A 183 -25.94 -10.56 6.01
C ASN A 183 -25.80 -11.44 7.26
N LEU A 184 -24.56 -11.59 7.77
CA LEU A 184 -24.29 -12.43 8.94
C LEU A 184 -24.97 -11.86 10.19
N LYS A 185 -25.43 -12.76 11.08
CA LYS A 185 -25.99 -12.36 12.37
C LYS A 185 -24.90 -11.73 13.24
N PRO A 186 -25.24 -10.84 14.19
CA PRO A 186 -24.25 -10.18 15.04
C PRO A 186 -23.29 -11.13 15.77
N LEU A 187 -23.78 -12.32 16.17
CA LEU A 187 -22.93 -13.35 16.82
C LEU A 187 -21.98 -14.04 15.84
N GLU A 188 -22.40 -14.25 14.59
CA GLU A 188 -21.58 -14.83 13.53
C GLU A 188 -20.48 -13.84 13.11
N ARG A 189 -20.82 -12.55 12.98
CA ARG A 189 -19.84 -11.47 12.76
C ARG A 189 -18.79 -11.40 13.85
N ASN A 190 -19.22 -11.44 15.11
CA ASN A 190 -18.31 -11.40 16.25
C ASN A 190 -17.42 -12.66 16.32
N ARG A 191 -17.93 -13.81 15.87
CA ARG A 191 -17.14 -15.05 15.78
C ARG A 191 -16.07 -14.94 14.70
N ILE A 192 -16.43 -14.47 13.51
CA ILE A 192 -15.47 -14.24 12.41
C ILE A 192 -14.36 -13.28 12.85
N ARG A 193 -14.71 -12.12 13.42
CA ARG A 193 -13.71 -11.13 13.84
C ARG A 193 -12.69 -11.65 14.86
N LYS A 194 -13.08 -12.63 15.67
CA LYS A 194 -12.21 -13.20 16.71
C LYS A 194 -11.40 -14.40 16.23
N ASN A 195 -11.96 -15.21 15.34
CA ASN A 195 -11.43 -16.53 15.00
C ASN A 195 -10.95 -16.66 13.55
N ALA A 196 -11.12 -15.62 12.72
CA ALA A 196 -10.80 -15.68 11.29
C ALA A 196 -9.33 -16.03 11.01
N GLU A 197 -8.38 -15.41 11.72
CA GLU A 197 -6.94 -15.67 11.55
C GLU A 197 -6.55 -17.10 11.98
N ASP A 198 -7.13 -17.61 13.07
CA ASP A 198 -6.85 -18.96 13.54
C ASP A 198 -7.47 -20.01 12.59
N ALA A 199 -8.70 -19.77 12.13
CA ALA A 199 -9.35 -20.60 11.12
C ALA A 199 -8.58 -20.59 9.79
N LEU A 200 -8.00 -19.45 9.40
CA LEU A 200 -7.16 -19.32 8.20
C LEU A 200 -5.93 -20.24 8.30
N ARG A 201 -5.23 -20.23 9.44
CA ARG A 201 -4.08 -21.11 9.66
C ARG A 201 -4.45 -22.59 9.55
N VAL A 202 -5.62 -22.98 10.08
CA VAL A 202 -6.10 -24.37 10.02
C VAL A 202 -6.47 -24.76 8.58
N ALA A 203 -7.15 -23.88 7.85
CA ALA A 203 -7.53 -24.12 6.46
C ALA A 203 -6.29 -24.31 5.56
N LEU A 204 -5.30 -23.41 5.66
CA LEU A 204 -4.07 -23.48 4.86
C LEU A 204 -3.19 -24.69 5.20
N ALA A 205 -3.12 -25.08 6.48
CA ALA A 205 -2.36 -26.26 6.89
C ALA A 205 -2.93 -27.56 6.30
N THR A 206 -4.26 -27.63 6.15
CA THR A 206 -4.95 -28.84 5.68
C THR A 206 -4.74 -29.07 4.18
N ASP A 207 -4.62 -28.00 3.37
CA ASP A 207 -4.39 -28.13 1.92
C ASP A 207 -2.98 -28.65 1.59
N GLN A 208 -1.98 -28.38 2.44
CA GLN A 208 -0.63 -28.92 2.25
C GLN A 208 -0.56 -30.45 2.41
N GLU A 209 -1.41 -31.05 3.25
CA GLU A 209 -1.37 -32.49 3.50
C GLU A 209 -2.01 -33.32 2.37
N VAL A 210 -2.92 -32.74 1.58
CA VAL A 210 -3.61 -33.47 0.50
C VAL A 210 -2.72 -33.62 -0.75
N THR A 211 -1.69 -32.78 -0.90
CA THR A 211 -0.89 -32.70 -2.13
C THR A 211 0.34 -33.62 -2.12
N PHE A 212 0.69 -34.19 -0.96
CA PHE A 212 1.75 -35.18 -0.84
C PHE A 212 1.23 -36.44 -0.17
N ALA A 213 0.32 -37.17 -0.83
CA ALA A 213 0.22 -38.59 -0.54
C ALA A 213 1.57 -39.23 -0.97
N PRO A 214 2.44 -39.64 -0.03
CA PRO A 214 3.70 -40.24 -0.41
C PRO A 214 3.38 -41.54 -1.14
N VAL A 215 3.86 -41.67 -2.38
CA VAL A 215 4.03 -42.97 -3.03
C VAL A 215 4.71 -43.86 -1.99
N ARG A 216 3.99 -44.87 -1.49
CA ARG A 216 4.47 -45.80 -0.47
C ARG A 216 5.72 -46.50 -0.98
N THR A 217 6.89 -45.95 -0.68
CA THR A 217 8.16 -46.64 -0.84
C THR A 217 8.39 -47.50 0.39
N LEU A 218 8.57 -48.81 0.16
CA LEU A 218 8.81 -49.85 1.15
C LEU A 218 10.01 -49.52 2.07
N PRO A 219 10.01 -50.00 3.33
CA PRO A 219 11.04 -49.67 4.30
C PRO A 219 12.34 -50.44 4.03
N GLN A 220 13.48 -49.75 4.10
CA GLN A 220 14.78 -50.36 4.35
C GLN A 220 15.35 -49.91 5.70
N PRO A 221 16.02 -50.81 6.44
CA PRO A 221 16.69 -50.48 7.69
C PRO A 221 18.13 -50.02 7.44
N SER A 222 18.69 -49.26 8.40
CA SER A 222 20.00 -49.52 9.02
C SER A 222 20.99 -48.34 9.09
N CYS A 223 21.54 -48.17 10.31
CA CYS A 223 22.85 -47.61 10.70
C CYS A 223 23.16 -46.12 10.45
N ALA A 224 23.94 -45.37 11.24
CA ALA A 224 24.58 -45.53 12.55
C ALA A 224 25.15 -44.14 12.93
N ALA A 225 25.22 -43.81 14.22
CA ALA A 225 25.79 -42.57 14.77
C ALA A 225 27.29 -42.70 15.07
N PRO A 226 28.06 -41.58 15.10
CA PRO A 226 29.31 -41.55 15.86
C PRO A 226 29.33 -40.48 16.97
N HIS A 227 29.83 -40.91 18.13
CA HIS A 227 30.18 -40.11 19.30
C HIS A 227 31.47 -39.30 19.07
N LEU A 228 31.51 -38.05 19.52
CA LEU A 228 32.75 -37.26 19.67
C LEU A 228 32.99 -36.93 21.15
N VAL A 229 34.24 -37.18 21.56
CA VAL A 229 34.73 -37.23 22.95
C VAL A 229 35.46 -35.92 23.25
N ALA A 230 35.15 -35.29 24.39
CA ALA A 230 35.77 -34.08 24.88
C ALA A 230 37.00 -34.37 25.75
N SER A 231 38.10 -33.65 25.52
CA SER A 231 39.33 -33.70 26.33
C SER A 231 39.55 -32.38 27.07
N LEU A 232 39.60 -32.45 28.40
CA LEU A 232 39.96 -31.37 29.33
C LEU A 232 41.45 -31.44 29.68
N PRO A 233 42.20 -30.33 29.72
CA PRO A 233 43.49 -30.28 30.39
C PRO A 233 43.37 -29.75 31.84
N THR A 234 43.83 -30.56 32.78
CA THR A 234 44.06 -30.20 34.19
C THR A 234 45.51 -29.74 34.35
N ALA A 235 45.74 -28.49 34.73
CA ALA A 235 47.07 -28.03 35.13
C ALA A 235 47.04 -27.37 36.51
N ARG A 236 47.91 -27.91 37.36
CA ARG A 236 48.10 -27.69 38.80
C ARG A 236 49.00 -26.47 38.99
N SER A 237 48.57 -25.49 39.80
CA SER A 237 49.36 -24.29 40.12
C SER A 237 49.67 -24.22 41.61
N THR A 238 50.95 -24.36 41.94
CA THR A 238 51.57 -24.08 43.24
C THR A 238 52.65 -23.03 43.01
N GLY A 239 52.57 -21.87 43.66
CA GLY A 239 53.64 -20.87 43.61
C GLY A 239 53.19 -19.48 44.05
N GLY A 240 53.29 -19.21 45.34
CA GLY A 240 53.04 -17.89 45.92
C GLY A 240 54.18 -16.90 45.65
N GLY A 241 53.82 -15.61 45.65
CA GLY A 241 54.75 -14.51 45.89
C GLY A 241 55.38 -13.88 44.65
N ARG A 242 54.61 -13.06 43.90
CA ARG A 242 55.04 -11.93 43.03
C ARG A 242 53.86 -11.35 42.21
N PHE A 243 52.70 -11.09 42.83
CA PHE A 243 51.46 -10.71 42.12
C PHE A 243 51.18 -9.19 41.98
N SER A 244 52.06 -8.30 42.45
CA SER A 244 51.78 -6.86 42.46
C SER A 244 52.10 -6.12 41.16
N SER A 245 52.98 -6.65 40.29
CA SER A 245 53.36 -5.99 39.02
C SER A 245 52.41 -6.31 37.86
N ALA A 246 51.84 -7.52 37.80
CA ALA A 246 50.91 -7.93 36.74
C ALA A 246 49.59 -7.14 36.75
N LYS A 247 49.12 -6.71 37.93
CA LYS A 247 47.86 -5.96 38.07
C LYS A 247 47.95 -4.54 37.50
N ARG A 248 49.13 -3.91 37.53
CA ARG A 248 49.36 -2.57 36.96
C ARG A 248 49.42 -2.60 35.42
N ALA A 249 50.02 -3.63 34.84
CA ALA A 249 50.06 -3.80 33.37
C ALA A 249 48.65 -4.01 32.77
N SER A 250 47.79 -4.77 33.47
CA SER A 250 46.41 -5.01 33.04
C SER A 250 45.54 -3.74 33.05
N ALA A 251 45.70 -2.89 34.06
CA ALA A 251 44.96 -1.62 34.15
C ALA A 251 45.35 -0.63 33.02
N SER A 252 46.63 -0.58 32.65
CA SER A 252 47.10 0.26 31.53
C SER A 252 46.53 -0.20 30.18
N ALA A 253 46.52 -1.52 29.93
CA ALA A 253 45.96 -2.08 28.71
C ALA A 253 44.44 -1.85 28.58
N ALA A 254 43.70 -1.89 29.70
CA ALA A 254 42.28 -1.58 29.71
C ALA A 254 42.00 -0.11 29.34
N ARG A 255 42.80 0.83 29.88
CA ARG A 255 42.68 2.26 29.54
C ARG A 255 43.01 2.53 28.07
N GLN A 256 44.02 1.86 27.51
CA GLN A 256 44.34 1.97 26.08
C GLN A 256 43.19 1.47 25.20
N LYS A 257 42.59 0.31 25.52
CA LYS A 257 41.43 -0.20 24.78
C LYS A 257 40.21 0.71 24.86
N GLN A 258 39.97 1.32 26.02
CA GLN A 258 38.88 2.27 26.20
C GLN A 258 39.11 3.54 25.37
N ALA A 259 40.34 4.06 25.36
CA ALA A 259 40.70 5.22 24.53
C ALA A 259 40.53 4.91 23.02
N GLU A 260 40.98 3.74 22.56
CA GLU A 260 40.81 3.32 21.15
C GLU A 260 39.33 3.18 20.79
N MET A 261 38.51 2.61 21.69
CA MET A 261 37.07 2.48 21.47
C MET A 261 36.38 3.85 21.39
N GLU A 262 36.76 4.80 22.24
CA GLU A 262 36.22 6.16 22.22
C GLU A 262 36.64 6.91 20.95
N GLU A 263 37.87 6.76 20.51
CA GLU A 263 38.35 7.34 19.25
C GLU A 263 37.59 6.79 18.04
N ARG A 264 37.36 5.46 17.98
CA ARG A 264 36.51 4.86 16.95
C ARG A 264 35.07 5.37 16.99
N ARG A 265 34.51 5.63 18.18
CA ARG A 265 33.17 6.21 18.31
C ARG A 265 33.12 7.62 17.72
N ARG A 266 34.11 8.46 18.02
CA ARG A 266 34.22 9.81 17.45
C ARG A 266 34.41 9.79 15.93
N GLN A 267 35.17 8.83 15.41
CA GLN A 267 35.33 8.66 13.96
C GLN A 267 33.99 8.31 13.29
N ARG A 268 33.23 7.36 13.85
CA ARG A 268 31.90 6.99 13.32
C ARG A 268 30.90 8.14 13.40
N GLU A 269 30.91 8.91 14.49
CA GLU A 269 30.06 10.09 14.64
C GLU A 269 30.40 11.13 13.56
N LYS A 270 31.68 11.38 13.31
CA LYS A 270 32.12 12.26 12.22
C LYS A 270 31.75 11.72 10.82
N GLU A 271 31.83 10.40 10.61
CA GLU A 271 31.41 9.78 9.35
C GLU A 271 29.90 9.94 9.12
N LEU A 272 29.08 9.79 10.18
CA LEU A 272 27.64 10.02 10.11
C LEU A 272 27.29 11.48 9.83
N ASP A 273 27.96 12.44 10.48
CA ASP A 273 27.76 13.87 10.21
C ASP A 273 28.13 14.22 8.75
N GLU A 274 29.21 13.62 8.23
CA GLU A 274 29.63 13.79 6.83
C GLU A 274 28.67 13.13 5.84
N GLU A 275 28.07 11.99 6.20
CA GLU A 275 27.05 11.30 5.41
C GLU A 275 25.74 12.09 5.37
N GLU A 276 25.26 12.56 6.52
CA GLU A 276 24.07 13.41 6.63
C GLU A 276 24.23 14.71 5.82
N ALA A 277 25.41 15.33 5.86
CA ALA A 277 25.71 16.51 5.04
C ALA A 277 25.65 16.20 3.53
N ARG A 278 26.09 15.01 3.09
CA ARG A 278 25.99 14.60 1.68
C ARG A 278 24.54 14.37 1.28
N GLU A 279 23.78 13.64 2.10
CA GLU A 279 22.35 13.41 1.87
C GLU A 279 21.57 14.73 1.80
N GLU A 280 21.88 15.70 2.65
CA GLU A 280 21.24 17.02 2.61
C GLU A 280 21.58 17.77 1.32
N THR A 281 22.83 17.73 0.86
CA THR A 281 23.20 18.36 -0.43
C THR A 281 22.52 17.68 -1.62
N GLU A 282 22.37 16.35 -1.59
CA GLU A 282 21.66 15.62 -2.62
C GLU A 282 20.16 15.94 -2.61
N ARG A 283 19.55 16.02 -1.42
CA ARG A 283 18.16 16.45 -1.25
C ARG A 283 17.93 17.84 -1.84
N GLN A 284 18.80 18.80 -1.53
CA GLN A 284 18.74 20.15 -2.11
C GLN A 284 18.92 20.15 -3.63
N ALA A 285 19.79 19.28 -4.17
CA ALA A 285 19.97 19.15 -5.62
C ALA A 285 18.72 18.58 -6.30
N ARG A 286 18.09 17.55 -5.71
CA ARG A 286 16.82 16.98 -6.18
C ARG A 286 15.69 18.01 -6.14
N GLU A 287 15.58 18.79 -5.08
CA GLU A 287 14.58 19.84 -4.95
C GLU A 287 14.74 20.92 -6.04
N ARG A 288 15.98 21.38 -6.29
CA ARG A 288 16.27 22.32 -7.39
C ARG A 288 15.96 21.73 -8.76
N ALA A 289 16.20 20.43 -8.97
CA ALA A 289 15.86 19.76 -10.22
C ALA A 289 14.34 19.74 -10.46
N LEU A 290 13.55 19.40 -9.43
CA LEU A 290 12.09 19.44 -9.49
C LEU A 290 11.57 20.87 -9.70
N GLU A 291 12.21 21.88 -9.11
CA GLU A 291 11.85 23.27 -9.34
C GLU A 291 12.10 23.71 -10.79
N MET A 292 13.24 23.32 -11.38
CA MET A 292 13.53 23.56 -12.79
C MET A 292 12.52 22.85 -13.71
N GLU A 293 12.13 21.62 -13.39
CA GLU A 293 11.12 20.88 -14.15
C GLU A 293 9.75 21.58 -14.09
N ARG A 294 9.32 22.04 -12.90
CA ARG A 294 8.09 22.84 -12.74
C ARG A 294 8.15 24.12 -13.56
N GLN A 295 9.29 24.82 -13.59
CA GLN A 295 9.46 26.01 -14.41
C GLN A 295 9.41 25.69 -15.91
N ALA A 296 10.00 24.59 -16.35
CA ALA A 296 9.97 24.15 -17.74
C ALA A 296 8.53 23.80 -18.19
N LEU A 297 7.78 23.08 -17.36
CA LEU A 297 6.36 22.79 -17.62
C LEU A 297 5.51 24.06 -17.69
N ALA A 298 5.70 24.99 -16.74
CA ALA A 298 5.01 26.27 -16.76
C ALA A 298 5.34 27.11 -18.00
N GLN A 299 6.58 27.04 -18.51
CA GLN A 299 6.95 27.68 -19.76
C GLN A 299 6.28 27.01 -20.96
N ALA A 300 6.30 25.67 -21.03
CA ALA A 300 5.66 24.91 -22.10
C ALA A 300 4.14 25.19 -22.16
N GLU A 301 3.48 25.32 -21.01
CA GLU A 301 2.07 25.69 -20.93
C GLU A 301 1.81 27.10 -21.46
N ARG A 302 2.65 28.09 -21.10
CA ARG A 302 2.56 29.44 -21.67
C ARG A 302 2.73 29.43 -23.19
N GLU A 303 3.69 28.68 -23.71
CA GLU A 303 3.91 28.54 -25.16
C GLU A 303 2.74 27.85 -25.86
N ARG A 304 2.08 26.89 -25.20
CA ARG A 304 0.85 26.27 -25.72
C ARG A 304 -0.29 27.28 -25.81
N VAL A 305 -0.51 28.07 -24.75
CA VAL A 305 -1.55 29.11 -24.73
C VAL A 305 -1.30 30.16 -25.83
N VAL A 306 -0.04 30.55 -26.04
CA VAL A 306 0.32 31.47 -27.14
C VAL A 306 -0.01 30.86 -28.50
N ARG A 307 0.32 29.57 -28.73
CA ARG A 307 -0.03 28.88 -29.98
C ARG A 307 -1.54 28.78 -30.21
N GLU A 308 -2.30 28.45 -29.17
CA GLU A 308 -3.77 28.40 -29.24
C GLU A 308 -4.35 29.79 -29.56
N GLN A 309 -3.80 30.85 -28.97
CA GLN A 309 -4.21 32.22 -29.28
C GLN A 309 -3.89 32.62 -30.73
N GLU A 310 -2.70 32.27 -31.24
CA GLU A 310 -2.35 32.51 -32.65
C GLU A 310 -3.27 31.75 -33.62
N GLU A 311 -3.71 30.54 -33.27
CA GLU A 311 -4.68 29.78 -34.06
C GLU A 311 -6.05 30.45 -34.08
N LEU A 312 -6.53 30.93 -32.93
CA LEU A 312 -7.77 31.69 -32.84
C LEU A 312 -7.72 32.97 -33.67
N ASP A 313 -6.61 33.71 -33.62
CA ASP A 313 -6.41 34.92 -34.41
C ASP A 313 -6.41 34.61 -35.92
N ARG A 314 -5.80 33.49 -36.35
CA ARG A 314 -5.86 33.02 -37.75
C ARG A 314 -7.29 32.70 -38.19
N ILE A 315 -8.05 31.99 -37.36
CA ILE A 315 -9.46 31.65 -37.65
C ILE A 315 -10.30 32.92 -37.76
N GLN A 316 -10.09 33.90 -36.86
CA GLN A 316 -10.78 35.19 -36.94
C GLN A 316 -10.43 35.96 -38.21
N GLU A 317 -9.17 35.94 -38.66
CA GLU A 317 -8.77 36.55 -39.93
C GLU A 317 -9.43 35.86 -41.13
N GLU A 318 -9.55 34.53 -41.12
CA GLU A 318 -10.23 33.78 -42.17
C GLU A 318 -11.73 34.11 -42.25
N ILE A 319 -12.41 34.20 -41.10
CA ILE A 319 -13.81 34.64 -41.02
C ILE A 319 -13.94 36.05 -41.60
N ALA A 320 -13.07 36.99 -41.22
CA ALA A 320 -13.11 38.35 -41.74
C ALA A 320 -12.89 38.41 -43.27
N ARG A 321 -11.98 37.58 -43.80
CA ARG A 321 -11.78 37.45 -45.26
C ARG A 321 -13.01 36.87 -45.95
N GLN A 322 -13.66 35.88 -45.37
CA GLN A 322 -14.88 35.29 -45.92
C GLN A 322 -16.02 36.32 -45.97
N GLU A 323 -16.18 37.12 -44.91
CA GLU A 323 -17.16 38.22 -44.86
C GLU A 323 -16.87 39.29 -45.92
N GLU A 324 -15.60 39.64 -46.18
CA GLU A 324 -15.24 40.57 -47.26
C GLU A 324 -15.60 40.00 -48.65
N GLN A 325 -15.38 38.70 -48.87
CA GLN A 325 -15.74 38.03 -50.12
C GLN A 325 -17.26 38.02 -50.35
N ASP A 326 -18.03 37.72 -49.30
CA ASP A 326 -19.49 37.71 -49.36
C ASP A 326 -20.06 39.12 -49.60
N MET A 327 -19.44 40.15 -49.01
CA MET A 327 -19.79 41.55 -49.24
C MET A 327 -19.41 42.06 -50.65
N ARG A 328 -18.39 41.47 -51.28
CA ARG A 328 -18.06 41.69 -52.70
C ARG A 328 -18.95 40.90 -53.67
N GLY A 329 -20.07 40.36 -53.19
CA GLY A 329 -21.08 39.68 -53.99
C GLY A 329 -21.33 40.38 -55.34
N PRO A 330 -21.63 39.60 -56.40
CA PRO A 330 -21.56 40.04 -57.78
C PRO A 330 -22.31 41.35 -57.93
N ALA A 331 -21.58 42.41 -58.30
CA ALA A 331 -22.16 43.70 -58.62
C ALA A 331 -23.29 43.44 -59.61
N CYS A 332 -24.52 43.52 -59.13
CA CYS A 332 -25.71 43.30 -59.94
C CYS A 332 -25.82 44.47 -60.91
N GLN A 333 -25.04 44.43 -62.00
CA GLN A 333 -25.25 45.22 -63.21
C GLN A 333 -26.45 44.61 -63.94
N GLY A 334 -27.63 44.82 -63.38
CA GLY A 334 -28.89 44.46 -64.00
C GLY A 334 -29.83 45.63 -63.84
N ASP A 335 -30.13 46.29 -64.96
CA ASP A 335 -31.23 47.23 -65.10
C ASP A 335 -32.55 46.53 -64.72
N TYR A 336 -32.89 46.51 -63.44
CA TYR A 336 -34.20 46.07 -62.98
C TYR A 336 -35.18 47.23 -63.11
N PRO A 337 -36.23 47.11 -63.94
CA PRO A 337 -37.24 48.15 -64.10
C PRO A 337 -37.95 48.41 -62.77
N ALA A 338 -38.15 49.69 -62.48
CA ALA A 338 -38.75 50.20 -61.24
C ALA A 338 -40.15 49.62 -60.98
N LEU A 339 -40.20 48.50 -60.27
CA LEU A 339 -41.43 47.99 -59.67
C LEU A 339 -41.55 48.58 -58.28
N THR A 340 -42.54 49.46 -58.11
CA THR A 340 -42.92 50.12 -56.87
C THR A 340 -43.51 49.09 -55.90
N ILE A 341 -42.66 48.43 -55.10
CA ILE A 341 -43.10 47.46 -54.11
C ILE A 341 -43.49 48.21 -52.83
N LYS A 342 -44.78 48.14 -52.50
CA LYS A 342 -45.37 48.68 -51.26
C LYS A 342 -44.72 48.03 -50.03
N ALA A 343 -44.43 48.87 -49.04
CA ALA A 343 -43.85 48.47 -47.76
C ALA A 343 -44.64 47.32 -47.11
N PRO A 344 -44.02 46.16 -46.86
CA PRO A 344 -44.66 45.08 -46.13
C PRO A 344 -44.75 45.48 -44.65
N THR A 345 -45.96 45.43 -44.13
CA THR A 345 -46.25 45.59 -42.71
C THR A 345 -45.45 44.59 -41.87
N ARG A 346 -44.91 45.07 -40.74
CA ARG A 346 -44.24 44.29 -39.68
C ARG A 346 -45.17 43.19 -39.16
N SER A 347 -45.28 42.09 -39.90
CA SER A 347 -45.88 40.86 -39.40
C SER A 347 -44.79 40.06 -38.71
N ALA A 348 -45.04 39.70 -37.46
CA ALA A 348 -44.17 38.88 -36.62
C ALA A 348 -43.94 37.52 -37.28
N LYS A 349 -42.95 37.44 -38.17
CA LYS A 349 -42.42 36.19 -38.69
C LYS A 349 -41.62 35.53 -37.57
N ALA A 350 -42.29 34.68 -36.79
CA ALA A 350 -41.61 33.65 -36.02
C ALA A 350 -40.71 32.88 -37.00
N LYS A 351 -39.40 33.01 -36.84
CA LYS A 351 -38.40 32.35 -37.67
C LYS A 351 -38.55 30.85 -37.37
N VAL A 352 -39.23 30.14 -38.27
CA VAL A 352 -39.34 28.68 -38.22
C VAL A 352 -37.92 28.18 -38.49
N MET A 353 -37.19 27.83 -37.42
CA MET A 353 -35.87 27.20 -37.54
C MET A 353 -35.99 25.97 -38.40
N SER A 354 -35.02 25.78 -39.29
CA SER A 354 -34.96 24.57 -40.12
C SER A 354 -34.90 23.33 -39.21
N ARG A 355 -35.46 22.22 -39.69
CA ARG A 355 -35.36 20.93 -39.00
C ARG A 355 -33.90 20.54 -38.73
N GLU A 356 -32.98 20.96 -39.59
CA GLU A 356 -31.54 20.76 -39.42
C GLU A 356 -30.96 21.63 -38.29
N GLU A 357 -31.35 22.91 -38.21
CA GLU A 357 -30.90 23.81 -37.12
C GLU A 357 -31.39 23.31 -35.76
N LEU A 358 -32.64 22.81 -35.67
CA LEU A 358 -33.18 22.26 -34.44
C LEU A 358 -32.47 20.96 -34.02
N TRP A 359 -31.99 20.17 -34.97
CA TRP A 359 -31.22 18.96 -34.70
C TRP A 359 -29.83 19.31 -34.17
N TRP A 360 -29.14 20.24 -34.83
CA TRP A 360 -27.84 20.75 -34.36
C TRP A 360 -27.91 21.34 -32.97
N GLN A 361 -28.94 22.14 -32.68
CA GLN A 361 -29.12 22.72 -31.35
C GLN A 361 -29.29 21.65 -30.26
N LYS A 362 -30.02 20.56 -30.56
CA LYS A 362 -30.17 19.43 -29.63
C LYS A 362 -28.88 18.66 -29.43
N GLU A 363 -28.06 18.50 -30.47
CA GLU A 363 -26.78 17.81 -30.35
C GLU A 363 -25.78 18.65 -29.56
N VAL A 364 -25.74 19.97 -29.76
CA VAL A 364 -24.94 20.90 -28.94
C VAL A 364 -25.38 20.85 -27.48
N GLU A 365 -26.69 20.93 -27.19
CA GLU A 365 -27.19 20.80 -25.82
C GLU A 365 -26.82 19.45 -25.17
N LYS A 366 -26.80 18.37 -25.96
CA LYS A 366 -26.38 17.05 -25.50
C LYS A 366 -24.89 17.01 -25.18
N GLN A 367 -24.05 17.56 -26.06
CA GLN A 367 -22.61 17.70 -25.83
C GLN A 367 -22.31 18.57 -24.61
N GLU A 368 -22.99 19.70 -24.43
CA GLU A 368 -22.86 20.53 -23.24
C GLU A 368 -23.23 19.78 -21.96
N ARG A 369 -24.27 18.94 -21.98
CA ARG A 369 -24.64 18.11 -20.82
C ARG A 369 -23.58 17.08 -20.50
N GLU A 370 -23.01 16.42 -21.51
CA GLU A 370 -21.92 15.47 -21.31
C GLU A 370 -20.65 16.16 -20.78
N TYR A 371 -20.27 17.30 -21.36
CA TYR A 371 -19.15 18.10 -20.87
C TYR A 371 -19.35 18.53 -19.40
N ARG A 372 -20.55 19.00 -19.03
CA ARG A 372 -20.87 19.34 -17.63
C ARG A 372 -20.80 18.14 -16.69
N LYS A 373 -21.15 16.94 -17.16
CA LYS A 373 -21.02 15.72 -16.35
C LYS A 373 -19.55 15.38 -16.10
N ILE A 374 -18.72 15.44 -17.15
CA ILE A 374 -17.28 15.19 -17.05
C ILE A 374 -16.62 16.21 -16.13
N GLU A 375 -16.91 17.49 -16.32
CA GLU A 375 -16.33 18.54 -15.48
C GLU A 375 -16.77 18.43 -14.01
N LYS A 376 -18.04 18.08 -13.77
CA LYS A 376 -18.52 17.81 -12.40
C LYS A 376 -17.82 16.60 -11.78
N ALA A 377 -17.55 15.56 -12.56
CA ALA A 377 -16.81 14.40 -12.08
C ALA A 377 -15.34 14.73 -11.77
N ARG A 378 -14.69 15.57 -12.60
CA ARG A 378 -13.34 16.07 -12.37
C ARG A 378 -13.24 16.86 -11.07
N ILE A 379 -14.14 17.82 -10.85
CA ILE A 379 -14.20 18.61 -9.61
C ILE A 379 -14.42 17.69 -8.39
N ALA A 380 -15.33 16.73 -8.50
CA ALA A 380 -15.58 15.77 -7.41
C ALA A 380 -14.34 14.90 -7.10
N ALA A 381 -13.56 14.52 -8.10
CA ALA A 381 -12.32 13.77 -7.92
C ALA A 381 -11.23 14.64 -7.26
N GLU A 382 -11.08 15.89 -7.67
CA GLU A 382 -10.16 16.86 -7.05
C GLU A 382 -10.54 17.13 -5.58
N GLU A 383 -11.83 17.31 -5.28
CA GLU A 383 -12.33 17.45 -3.91
C GLU A 383 -12.07 16.20 -3.06
N ALA A 384 -12.24 15.00 -3.64
CA ALA A 384 -11.93 13.75 -2.95
C ALA A 384 -10.43 13.60 -2.65
N HIS A 385 -9.56 13.98 -3.58
CA HIS A 385 -8.11 13.97 -3.38
C HIS A 385 -7.68 14.95 -2.27
N LEU A 386 -8.21 16.18 -2.27
CA LEU A 386 -7.94 17.14 -1.19
C LEU A 386 -8.45 16.64 0.17
N ALA A 387 -9.63 15.99 0.20
CA ALA A 387 -10.15 15.38 1.41
C ALA A 387 -9.24 14.26 1.94
N ALA A 388 -8.64 13.47 1.04
CA ALA A 388 -7.68 12.43 1.41
C ALA A 388 -6.40 13.01 2.04
N LEU A 389 -5.81 14.06 1.45
CA LEU A 389 -4.64 14.75 2.02
C LEU A 389 -4.91 15.31 3.42
N VAL A 390 -6.09 15.88 3.64
CA VAL A 390 -6.49 16.38 4.98
C VAL A 390 -6.62 15.23 5.99
N GLN A 391 -7.02 14.03 5.57
CA GLN A 391 -7.06 12.86 6.45
C GLN A 391 -5.66 12.33 6.76
N GLU A 392 -4.75 12.38 5.79
CA GLU A 392 -3.34 12.02 5.98
C GLU A 392 -2.66 12.97 6.98
N GLU A 393 -2.80 14.29 6.81
CA GLU A 393 -2.27 15.28 7.75
C GLU A 393 -2.82 15.05 9.19
N LYS A 394 -4.10 14.69 9.32
CA LYS A 394 -4.68 14.32 10.62
C LYS A 394 -4.08 13.04 11.21
N ARG A 395 -3.71 12.06 10.37
CA ARG A 395 -3.04 10.83 10.82
C ARG A 395 -1.62 11.16 11.29
N GLU A 396 -0.88 11.94 10.53
CA GLU A 396 0.46 12.41 10.93
C GLU A 396 0.43 13.23 12.23
N ALA A 397 -0.55 14.12 12.38
CA ALA A 397 -0.71 14.90 13.62
C ALA A 397 -0.96 14.00 14.83
N LYS A 398 -1.76 12.93 14.67
CA LYS A 398 -1.98 11.93 15.74
C LYS A 398 -0.71 11.14 16.06
N ILE A 399 0.08 10.78 15.05
CA ILE A 399 1.37 10.11 15.25
C ILE A 399 2.31 11.03 16.03
N ARG A 400 2.43 12.30 15.63
CA ARG A 400 3.25 13.31 16.32
C ARG A 400 2.80 13.53 17.77
N GLU A 401 1.50 13.59 18.04
CA GLU A 401 0.96 13.71 19.40
C GLU A 401 1.29 12.47 20.25
N ALA A 402 1.20 11.26 19.66
CA ALA A 402 1.56 10.02 20.33
C ALA A 402 3.07 9.95 20.65
N GLU A 403 3.92 10.37 19.72
CA GLU A 403 5.37 10.47 19.92
C GLU A 403 5.72 11.47 21.01
N GLU A 404 5.11 12.66 21.01
CA GLU A 404 5.32 13.66 22.06
C GLU A 404 4.89 13.11 23.43
N ARG A 405 3.77 12.37 23.49
CA ARG A 405 3.33 11.69 24.72
C ARG A 405 4.32 10.64 25.19
N GLN A 406 4.90 9.85 24.28
CA GLN A 406 5.96 8.89 24.60
C GLN A 406 7.23 9.59 25.11
N GLN A 407 7.65 10.68 24.46
CA GLN A 407 8.81 11.47 24.90
C GLN A 407 8.59 12.08 26.30
N ARG A 408 7.41 12.62 26.58
CA ARG A 408 7.05 13.13 27.92
C ARG A 408 7.06 12.02 28.97
N ALA A 409 6.56 10.82 28.63
CA ALA A 409 6.60 9.67 29.53
C ALA A 409 8.04 9.20 29.79
N ALA A 410 8.88 9.15 28.75
CA ALA A 410 10.30 8.81 28.87
C ALA A 410 11.07 9.83 29.73
N ALA A 411 10.84 11.13 29.51
CA ALA A 411 11.42 12.19 30.33
C ALA A 411 10.98 12.11 31.79
N ALA A 412 9.71 11.80 32.07
CA ALA A 412 9.21 11.61 33.42
C ALA A 412 9.86 10.40 34.12
N LEU A 413 10.09 9.30 33.40
CA LEU A 413 10.82 8.14 33.92
C LEU A 413 12.30 8.47 34.18
N ALA A 414 12.95 9.21 33.29
CA ALA A 414 14.33 9.66 33.46
C ALA A 414 14.48 10.58 34.68
N ALA A 415 13.52 11.49 34.91
CA ALA A 415 13.49 12.36 36.09
C ALA A 415 13.34 11.55 37.39
N LYS A 416 12.42 10.57 37.43
CA LYS A 416 12.27 9.65 38.56
C LYS A 416 13.54 8.84 38.83
N PHE A 417 14.23 8.41 37.77
CA PHE A 417 15.49 7.69 37.90
C PHE A 417 16.58 8.60 38.49
N ALA A 418 16.70 9.84 38.02
CA ALA A 418 17.64 10.83 38.55
C ALA A 418 17.39 11.14 40.04
N GLU A 419 16.13 11.23 40.47
CA GLU A 419 15.75 11.44 41.88
C GLU A 419 16.07 10.21 42.77
N SER A 420 16.01 8.99 42.21
CA SER A 420 16.34 7.76 42.92
C SER A 420 17.83 7.48 43.05
N GLN A 421 18.68 8.15 42.27
CA GLN A 421 20.12 8.01 42.43
C GLN A 421 20.51 8.66 43.76
N PRO A 422 21.13 7.92 44.70
CA PRO A 422 21.59 8.52 45.94
C PRO A 422 22.50 9.67 45.57
N ALA A 423 22.19 10.87 46.07
CA ALA A 423 23.04 12.04 45.91
C ALA A 423 24.48 11.57 46.10
N PRO A 424 25.39 11.82 45.13
CA PRO A 424 26.73 11.25 45.13
C PRO A 424 27.27 11.51 46.52
N SER A 425 27.33 10.45 47.33
CA SER A 425 27.64 10.61 48.73
C SER A 425 28.99 11.28 48.71
N ALA A 426 29.05 12.46 49.32
CA ALA A 426 30.29 13.12 49.64
C ALA A 426 31.06 12.15 50.53
N TRP A 427 31.66 11.14 49.91
CA TRP A 427 32.85 10.49 50.41
C TRP A 427 33.86 11.62 50.39
N ASP A 428 33.81 12.41 51.46
CA ASP A 428 34.96 12.66 52.31
C ASP A 428 36.25 12.41 51.51
N ASP A 429 36.59 13.38 50.66
CA ASP A 429 37.96 13.65 50.28
C ASP A 429 38.65 14.10 51.57
N GLY A 430 38.87 13.13 52.46
CA GLY A 430 39.95 13.17 53.42
C GLY A 430 41.21 13.31 52.59
N ASP A 431 41.61 14.57 52.39
CA ASP A 431 42.86 15.09 52.92
C ASP A 431 43.82 13.96 53.32
N ASP A 432 44.67 13.54 52.37
CA ASP A 432 45.92 12.81 52.58
C ASP A 432 46.59 12.55 51.20
N GLY A 433 47.36 13.49 50.66
CA GLY A 433 48.14 13.16 49.45
C GLY A 433 48.87 14.26 48.69
N GLU A 434 49.60 15.10 49.41
CA GLU A 434 50.87 15.72 48.98
C GLU A 434 51.31 15.63 47.50
N GLY A 435 51.25 16.79 46.82
CA GLY A 435 52.42 17.39 46.16
C GLY A 435 53.10 16.63 45.01
N TRP A 436 52.65 16.85 43.77
CA TRP A 436 53.54 16.87 42.60
C TRP A 436 53.32 18.16 41.80
N ALA A 437 54.03 19.19 42.25
CA ALA A 437 54.20 20.43 41.52
C ALA A 437 55.08 20.24 40.28
N ALA A 438 54.65 20.90 39.19
CA ALA A 438 55.47 21.58 38.20
C ALA A 438 56.73 20.87 37.64
N ALA A 439 56.64 20.44 36.38
CA ALA A 439 57.80 20.47 35.48
C ALA A 439 57.35 20.85 34.06
N SER A 440 57.53 22.13 33.77
CA SER A 440 57.62 22.77 32.47
C SER A 440 58.59 22.08 31.51
N THR A 441 58.19 21.87 30.26
CA THR A 441 59.12 21.80 29.12
C THR A 441 58.55 22.53 27.91
N THR A 442 58.87 23.81 27.83
CA THR A 442 59.09 24.56 26.59
C THR A 442 60.17 23.89 25.75
N GLY A 443 59.92 23.59 24.47
CA GLY A 443 60.91 22.90 23.65
C GLY A 443 60.72 22.99 22.14
N ARG A 444 61.39 24.00 21.55
CA ARG A 444 62.16 23.91 20.28
C ARG A 444 61.43 24.15 18.93
N LYS A 445 61.50 25.40 18.48
CA LYS A 445 61.47 25.81 17.06
C LYS A 445 62.66 25.17 16.31
N GLY A 446 62.37 24.35 15.31
CA GLY A 446 63.32 23.90 14.28
C GLY A 446 63.14 24.74 13.02
N LYS A 447 64.17 25.52 12.69
CA LYS A 447 64.33 26.32 11.48
C LYS A 447 65.23 25.51 10.57
N SER A 448 64.75 25.04 9.41
CA SER A 448 65.63 24.49 8.37
C SER A 448 65.30 25.12 7.03
N ARG A 449 66.29 25.86 6.53
CA ARG A 449 66.47 26.21 5.12
C ARG A 449 67.26 25.06 4.49
N GLN A 450 66.85 24.63 3.30
CA GLN A 450 67.77 24.44 2.19
C GLN A 450 67.00 24.59 0.88
#